data_AF-A0A1D7NPS8-F1
#
_entry.id   AF-A0A1D7NPS8-F1
#
_cell.length_a   1.000
_cell.length_b   1.000
_cell.length_c   1.000
_cell.angle_alpha   90.00
_cell.angle_beta   90.00
_cell.angle_gamma   90.00
#
_symmetry.space_group_name_H-M   'P 1'
#
loop_
_entity.id
_entity.type
_entity.pdbx_description
1 polymer ?
#
loop_
_entity_poly.entity_id
_entity_poly.type
_entity_poly.pdbx_seq_one_letter_code
_entity_poly.pdbx_strand_id
1 'polypeptide(L)'
;MLSNSRFNPGPGLADFWREIRRPNPYRWPILALSVMPVTGILAWALEQEYFGEPERPKIEYITTLDPTRTDAEIVAENRANQEIKDLRAAEEERIAAEKRKMYKSLGAATGLDVEAMEAKAEAERAAKAAAEAKRREELLKQAGQPTTQGSGQ
;
A
#
# COMPACT_ATOMS: atom_id res chain seq x y z
N MET A 1 9.29 -60.99 0.38
CA MET A 1 8.97 -61.50 -0.97
C MET A 1 9.44 -60.59 -2.11
N LEU A 2 10.45 -59.73 -1.91
CA LEU A 2 10.99 -58.86 -2.98
C LEU A 2 12.11 -59.53 -3.79
N SER A 3 12.62 -60.68 -3.36
CA SER A 3 13.80 -61.35 -3.93
C SER A 3 13.64 -61.72 -5.41
N ASN A 4 12.42 -62.07 -5.84
CA ASN A 4 12.09 -62.46 -7.23
C ASN A 4 11.30 -61.37 -7.99
N SER A 5 11.24 -60.14 -7.48
CA SER A 5 10.58 -59.03 -8.18
C SER A 5 11.49 -58.43 -9.24
N ARG A 6 10.93 -58.12 -10.43
CA ARG A 6 11.64 -57.37 -11.49
C ARG A 6 12.04 -55.95 -11.06
N PHE A 7 11.41 -55.43 -10.01
CA PHE A 7 11.71 -54.12 -9.41
C PHE A 7 12.63 -54.23 -8.19
N ASN A 8 13.29 -55.37 -8.00
CA ASN A 8 14.29 -55.53 -6.94
C ASN A 8 15.55 -54.71 -7.29
N PRO A 9 15.93 -53.70 -6.50
CA PRO A 9 17.15 -52.90 -6.76
C PRO A 9 18.43 -53.63 -6.36
N GLY A 10 18.34 -54.72 -5.59
CA GLY A 10 19.47 -55.47 -5.05
C GLY A 10 20.49 -55.94 -6.11
N PRO A 11 20.07 -56.58 -7.22
CA PRO A 11 20.98 -56.97 -8.30
C PRO A 11 21.73 -55.78 -8.91
N GLY A 12 21.05 -54.65 -9.13
CA GLY A 12 21.68 -53.45 -9.68
C GLY A 12 22.75 -52.86 -8.76
N LEU A 13 22.51 -52.85 -7.45
CA LEU A 13 23.51 -52.42 -6.47
C LEU A 13 24.71 -53.37 -6.41
N ALA A 14 24.48 -54.68 -6.52
CA ALA A 14 25.55 -55.68 -6.54
C ALA A 14 26.42 -55.55 -7.81
N ASP A 15 25.81 -55.29 -8.97
CA ASP A 15 26.52 -55.06 -10.23
C ASP A 15 27.34 -53.77 -10.21
N PHE A 16 26.77 -52.69 -9.69
CA PHE A 16 27.50 -51.43 -9.49
C PHE A 16 28.72 -51.61 -8.57
N TRP A 17 28.55 -52.30 -7.44
CA TRP A 17 29.61 -52.54 -6.48
C TRP A 17 30.75 -53.41 -7.03
N ARG A 18 30.40 -54.35 -7.91
CA ARG A 18 31.36 -55.17 -8.66
C ARG A 18 32.21 -54.33 -9.61
N GLU A 19 31.59 -53.41 -10.35
CA GLU A 19 32.29 -52.55 -11.30
C GLU A 19 33.20 -51.52 -10.60
N ILE A 20 32.76 -50.95 -9.48
CA ILE A 20 33.59 -50.02 -8.68
C ILE A 20 34.85 -50.70 -8.12
N ARG A 21 34.73 -51.95 -7.67
CA ARG A 21 35.87 -52.70 -7.11
C ARG A 21 36.87 -53.17 -8.17
N ARG A 22 36.50 -53.14 -9.45
CA ARG A 22 37.39 -53.49 -10.56
C ARG A 22 38.61 -52.56 -10.58
N PRO A 23 39.83 -53.06 -10.80
CA PRO A 23 41.03 -52.23 -10.91
C PRO A 23 41.06 -51.50 -12.27
N ASN A 24 40.19 -50.50 -12.43
CA ASN A 24 40.16 -49.59 -13.57
C ASN A 24 40.66 -48.21 -13.13
N PRO A 25 41.67 -47.61 -13.79
CA PRO A 25 42.16 -46.27 -13.47
C PRO A 25 41.08 -45.18 -13.59
N TYR A 26 40.04 -45.38 -14.41
CA TYR A 26 39.01 -44.38 -14.71
C TYR A 26 37.71 -44.54 -13.91
N ARG A 27 37.63 -45.46 -12.93
CA ARG A 27 36.41 -45.72 -12.16
C ARG A 27 35.84 -44.48 -11.45
N TRP A 28 36.70 -43.64 -10.87
CA TRP A 28 36.29 -42.42 -10.19
C TRP A 28 35.91 -41.28 -11.15
N PRO A 29 36.67 -40.98 -12.21
CA PRO A 29 36.27 -40.02 -13.24
C PRO A 29 34.91 -40.32 -13.87
N ILE A 30 34.66 -41.58 -14.26
CA ILE A 30 33.39 -41.98 -14.90
C ILE A 30 32.23 -41.85 -13.90
N LEU A 31 32.44 -42.28 -12.65
CA LEU A 31 31.43 -42.12 -11.60
C LEU A 31 31.09 -40.66 -11.35
N ALA A 32 32.11 -39.80 -11.21
CA ALA A 32 31.92 -38.36 -11.02
C ALA A 32 31.14 -37.74 -12.19
N LEU A 33 31.51 -38.07 -13.44
CA LEU A 33 30.81 -37.58 -14.62
C LEU A 33 29.35 -38.05 -14.68
N SER A 34 29.07 -39.28 -14.25
CA SER A 34 27.71 -39.84 -14.25
C SER A 34 26.80 -39.21 -13.20
N VAL A 35 27.35 -38.81 -12.05
CA VAL A 35 26.59 -38.22 -10.94
C VAL A 35 26.37 -36.72 -11.15
N MET A 36 27.28 -36.05 -11.87
CA MET A 36 27.29 -34.60 -12.09
C MET A 36 25.92 -34.01 -12.52
N PRO A 37 25.19 -34.56 -13.51
CA PRO A 37 23.93 -33.97 -13.95
C PRO A 37 22.85 -34.02 -12.86
N VAL A 38 22.77 -35.13 -12.12
CA VAL A 38 21.78 -35.30 -11.05
C VAL A 38 22.09 -34.36 -9.88
N THR A 39 23.36 -34.28 -9.47
CA THR A 39 23.76 -33.35 -8.41
C THR A 39 23.56 -31.88 -8.80
N GLY A 40 23.79 -31.53 -10.08
CA GLY A 40 23.57 -30.17 -10.56
C GLY A 40 22.09 -29.76 -10.52
N ILE A 41 21.20 -30.64 -10.96
CA ILE A 41 19.75 -30.41 -10.90
C ILE A 41 19.28 -30.29 -9.45
N LEU A 42 19.76 -31.15 -8.56
CA LEU A 42 19.39 -31.10 -7.14
C LEU A 42 19.93 -29.84 -6.46
N ALA A 43 21.18 -29.44 -6.74
CA ALA A 43 21.74 -28.21 -6.20
C ALA A 43 20.91 -26.99 -6.62
N TRP A 44 20.57 -26.90 -7.92
CA TRP A 44 19.72 -25.83 -8.43
C TRP A 44 18.32 -25.85 -7.81
N ALA A 45 17.70 -27.03 -7.66
CA ALA A 45 16.39 -27.17 -7.06
C ALA A 45 16.37 -26.78 -5.57
N LEU A 46 17.49 -26.96 -4.85
CA LEU A 46 17.63 -26.60 -3.44
C LEU A 46 17.88 -25.10 -3.22
N GLU A 47 18.26 -24.35 -4.26
CA GLU A 47 18.58 -22.92 -4.21
C GLU A 47 17.33 -22.02 -4.20
N GLN A 48 16.27 -22.45 -3.51
CA GLN A 48 15.05 -21.67 -3.39
C GLN A 48 15.25 -20.54 -2.37
N GLU A 49 15.20 -19.30 -2.84
CA GLU A 49 15.20 -18.11 -2.00
C GLU A 49 13.77 -17.85 -1.51
N TYR A 50 13.52 -18.03 -0.22
CA TYR A 50 12.25 -17.68 0.40
C TYR A 50 12.33 -16.26 0.95
N PHE A 51 11.58 -15.33 0.36
CA PHE A 51 11.38 -14.01 0.94
C PHE A 51 10.50 -14.17 2.18
N GLY A 52 11.13 -14.18 3.36
CA GLY A 52 10.43 -14.15 4.63
C GLY A 52 9.50 -12.94 4.70
N GLU A 53 8.38 -13.11 5.39
CA GLU A 53 7.46 -12.01 5.64
C GLU A 53 8.21 -10.89 6.38
N PRO A 54 8.17 -9.64 5.91
CA PRO A 54 8.99 -8.58 6.48
C PRO A 54 8.68 -8.41 7.97
N GLU A 55 9.73 -8.27 8.79
CA GLU A 55 9.56 -8.04 10.21
C GLU A 55 8.66 -6.80 10.44
N ARG A 56 7.66 -6.95 11.32
CA ARG A 56 6.78 -5.82 11.64
C ARG A 56 7.62 -4.67 12.20
N PRO A 57 7.42 -3.43 11.73
CA PRO A 57 8.19 -2.30 12.22
C PRO A 57 7.93 -2.07 13.71
N LYS A 58 8.98 -1.72 14.44
CA LYS A 58 8.87 -1.27 15.84
C LYS A 58 8.39 0.19 15.82
N ILE A 59 7.21 0.45 16.38
CA ILE A 59 6.62 1.79 16.47
C ILE A 59 6.89 2.33 17.88
N GLU A 60 7.59 3.46 17.97
CA GLU A 60 7.75 4.22 19.20
C GLU A 60 6.74 5.37 19.23
N TYR A 61 5.83 5.35 20.21
CA TYR A 61 4.84 6.40 20.38
C TYR A 61 5.39 7.50 21.28
N ILE A 62 5.48 8.73 20.76
CA ILE A 62 5.81 9.92 21.54
C ILE A 62 4.49 10.57 21.96
N THR A 63 4.10 10.41 23.23
CA THR A 63 2.87 11.00 23.78
C THR A 63 3.17 12.30 24.52
N THR A 64 2.49 13.39 24.16
CA THR A 64 2.61 14.70 24.81
C THR A 64 1.58 14.91 25.93
N LEU A 65 0.57 14.05 25.99
CA LEU A 65 -0.55 14.13 26.92
C LEU A 65 -0.39 13.04 27.97
N ASP A 66 -0.78 13.36 29.21
CA ASP A 66 -0.73 12.41 30.32
C ASP A 66 -1.58 11.17 30.00
N PRO A 67 -1.03 9.94 30.08
CA PRO A 67 -1.76 8.72 29.74
C PRO A 67 -2.80 8.31 30.80
N THR A 68 -2.77 8.91 31.98
CA THR A 68 -3.66 8.62 33.11
C THR A 68 -4.81 9.62 33.27
N ARG A 69 -4.87 10.63 32.39
CA ARG A 69 -5.96 11.61 32.37
C ARG A 69 -7.32 10.93 32.20
N THR A 70 -8.30 11.41 32.93
CA THR A 70 -9.66 10.90 32.89
C THR A 70 -10.43 11.45 31.69
N ASP A 71 -11.45 10.72 31.24
CA ASP A 71 -12.34 11.19 30.16
C ASP A 71 -12.99 12.55 30.49
N ALA A 72 -13.28 12.80 31.77
CA ALA A 72 -13.84 14.07 32.23
C ALA A 72 -12.86 15.24 32.01
N GLU A 73 -11.57 15.03 32.30
CA GLU A 73 -10.52 16.02 32.06
C GLU A 73 -10.31 16.26 30.57
N ILE A 74 -10.34 15.20 29.74
CA ILE A 74 -10.23 15.31 28.28
C ILE A 74 -11.38 16.17 27.72
N VAL A 75 -12.61 15.92 28.17
CA VAL A 75 -13.78 16.67 27.69
C VAL A 75 -13.71 18.14 28.14
N ALA A 76 -13.26 18.41 29.37
CA ALA A 76 -13.09 19.77 29.87
C ALA A 76 -12.02 20.53 29.07
N GLU A 77 -10.87 19.90 28.84
CA GLU A 77 -9.77 20.47 28.06
C GLU A 77 -10.20 20.76 26.62
N ASN A 78 -10.89 19.81 25.98
CA ASN A 78 -11.39 19.98 24.62
C ASN A 78 -12.41 21.12 24.50
N ARG A 79 -13.30 21.26 25.49
CA ARG A 79 -14.29 22.35 25.51
C ARG A 79 -13.63 23.71 25.63
N ALA A 80 -12.67 23.86 26.55
CA ALA A 80 -11.92 25.11 26.71
C ALA A 80 -11.14 25.46 25.44
N ASN A 81 -10.51 24.46 24.81
CA ASN A 81 -9.82 24.64 23.55
C ASN A 81 -10.77 25.00 22.40
N GLN A 82 -11.97 24.46 22.38
CA GLN A 82 -12.98 24.77 21.37
C GLN A 82 -13.44 26.22 21.49
N GLU A 83 -13.69 26.70 22.71
CA GLU A 83 -14.08 28.11 22.93
C GLU A 83 -13.01 29.08 22.44
N ILE A 84 -11.73 28.81 22.72
CA ILE A 84 -10.62 29.63 22.22
C ILE A 84 -10.54 29.60 20.69
N LYS A 85 -10.75 28.42 20.08
CA LYS A 85 -10.77 28.28 18.62
C LYS A 85 -11.92 29.08 18.00
N ASP A 86 -13.11 28.99 18.57
CA ASP A 86 -14.30 29.67 18.08
C ASP A 86 -14.14 31.20 18.18
N LEU A 87 -13.56 31.69 19.28
CA LEU A 87 -13.23 33.12 19.43
C LEU A 87 -12.23 33.61 18.38
N ARG A 88 -11.17 32.83 18.10
CA ARG A 88 -10.19 33.18 17.07
C ARG A 88 -10.81 33.15 15.67
N ALA A 89 -11.62 32.14 15.37
CA ALA A 89 -12.31 32.02 14.09
C ALA A 89 -13.26 33.20 13.86
N ALA A 90 -14.03 33.59 14.89
CA ALA A 90 -14.93 34.74 14.81
C ALA A 90 -14.17 36.05 14.53
N GLU A 91 -13.01 36.23 15.16
CA GLU A 91 -12.15 37.40 14.94
C GLU A 91 -11.53 37.40 13.53
N GLU A 92 -11.05 36.25 13.06
CA GLU A 92 -10.53 36.09 11.70
C GLU A 92 -11.61 36.37 10.65
N GLU A 93 -12.83 35.88 10.85
CA GLU A 93 -13.98 36.17 9.99
C GLU A 93 -14.32 37.65 9.95
N ARG A 94 -14.29 38.32 11.12
CA ARG A 94 -14.50 39.78 11.23
C ARG A 94 -13.45 40.54 10.43
N ILE A 95 -12.17 40.22 10.63
CA ILE A 95 -11.05 40.84 9.90
C ILE A 95 -11.16 40.56 8.39
N ALA A 96 -11.51 39.33 8.00
CA ALA A 96 -11.67 38.96 6.61
C ALA A 96 -12.84 39.71 5.96
N ALA A 97 -13.96 39.87 6.67
CA ALA A 97 -15.10 40.65 6.19
C ALA A 97 -14.74 42.13 6.01
N GLU A 98 -14.00 42.71 6.96
CA GLU A 98 -13.51 44.08 6.88
C GLU A 98 -12.55 44.26 5.69
N LYS A 99 -11.59 43.35 5.52
CA LYS A 99 -10.68 43.35 4.36
C LYS A 99 -11.45 43.28 3.04
N ARG A 100 -12.42 42.38 2.91
CA ARG A 100 -13.26 42.28 1.70
C ARG A 100 -13.98 43.60 1.42
N LYS A 101 -14.58 44.21 2.45
CA LYS A 101 -15.25 45.51 2.32
C LYS A 101 -14.29 46.61 1.90
N MET A 102 -13.10 46.66 2.49
CA MET A 102 -12.06 47.62 2.14
C MET A 102 -11.63 47.48 0.69
N TYR A 103 -11.32 46.27 0.23
CA TYR A 103 -10.94 46.02 -1.17
C TYR A 103 -12.06 46.33 -2.17
N LYS A 104 -13.31 46.00 -1.83
CA LYS A 104 -14.48 46.36 -2.64
C LYS A 104 -14.60 47.88 -2.78
N SER A 105 -14.46 48.61 -1.67
CA SER A 105 -14.52 50.08 -1.69
C SER A 105 -13.37 50.72 -2.48
N LEU A 106 -12.16 50.14 -2.38
CA LEU A 106 -11.00 50.59 -3.16
C LEU A 106 -11.21 50.36 -4.66
N GLY A 107 -11.68 49.18 -5.05
CA GLY A 107 -11.97 48.87 -6.46
C GLY A 107 -13.03 49.80 -7.06
N ALA A 108 -14.09 50.08 -6.30
CA ALA A 108 -15.12 51.03 -6.71
C ALA A 108 -14.54 52.46 -6.86
N ALA A 109 -13.69 52.89 -5.94
CA ALA A 109 -13.03 54.21 -6.00
C ALA A 109 -12.03 54.35 -7.15
N THR A 110 -11.38 53.26 -7.59
CA THR A 110 -10.47 53.25 -8.75
C THR A 110 -11.19 53.05 -10.08
N GLY A 111 -12.54 53.01 -10.08
CA GLY A 111 -13.36 52.90 -11.28
C GLY A 111 -13.58 51.48 -11.82
N LEU A 112 -13.30 50.43 -11.02
CA LEU A 112 -13.71 49.07 -11.36
C LEU A 112 -15.18 48.82 -10.97
N ASP A 113 -15.91 48.12 -11.84
CA ASP A 113 -17.28 47.63 -11.57
C ASP A 113 -17.22 46.35 -10.73
N VAL A 114 -17.22 46.51 -9.40
CA VAL A 114 -17.06 45.40 -8.45
C VAL A 114 -18.31 44.52 -8.39
N GLU A 115 -19.51 45.11 -8.50
CA GLU A 115 -20.78 44.39 -8.56
C GLU A 115 -20.85 43.41 -9.74
N ALA A 116 -20.49 43.85 -10.96
CA ALA A 116 -20.51 42.99 -12.14
C ALA A 116 -19.49 41.84 -12.03
N MET A 117 -18.32 42.10 -11.43
CA MET A 117 -17.29 41.08 -11.18
C MET A 117 -17.75 40.05 -10.13
N GLU A 118 -18.39 40.47 -9.04
CA GLU A 118 -18.92 39.56 -8.02
C GLU A 118 -20.02 38.65 -8.59
N ALA A 119 -20.95 39.20 -9.37
CA ALA A 119 -22.02 38.44 -10.01
C ALA A 119 -21.46 37.37 -10.98
N LYS A 120 -20.46 37.74 -11.78
CA LYS A 120 -19.78 36.79 -12.68
C LYS A 120 -19.04 35.70 -11.91
N ALA A 121 -18.34 36.07 -10.83
CA ALA A 121 -17.60 35.12 -9.99
C ALA A 121 -18.54 34.16 -9.22
N GLU A 122 -19.73 34.61 -8.83
CA GLU A 122 -20.74 33.75 -8.22
C GLU A 122 -21.33 32.74 -9.22
N ALA A 123 -21.66 33.21 -10.44
CA ALA A 123 -22.12 32.33 -11.51
C ALA A 123 -21.09 31.26 -11.86
N GLU A 124 -19.79 31.63 -11.92
CA GLU A 124 -18.71 30.68 -12.18
C GLU A 124 -18.52 29.67 -11.03
N ARG A 125 -18.58 30.13 -9.77
CA ARG A 125 -18.52 29.24 -8.59
C ARG A 125 -19.69 28.26 -8.56
N ALA A 126 -20.91 28.71 -8.85
CA ALA A 126 -22.09 27.85 -8.92
C ALA A 126 -21.97 26.79 -10.03
N ALA A 127 -21.49 27.19 -11.22
CA ALA A 127 -21.26 26.27 -12.32
C ALA A 127 -20.19 25.22 -11.99
N LYS A 128 -19.08 25.64 -11.34
CA LYS A 128 -18.02 24.73 -10.90
C LYS A 128 -18.50 23.75 -9.83
N ALA A 129 -19.23 24.22 -8.83
CA ALA A 129 -19.80 23.37 -7.78
C ALA A 129 -20.78 22.32 -8.37
N ALA A 130 -21.61 22.71 -9.32
CA ALA A 130 -22.52 21.79 -10.01
C ALA A 130 -21.76 20.73 -10.83
N ALA A 131 -20.67 21.12 -11.50
CA ALA A 131 -19.82 20.19 -12.25
C ALA A 131 -19.09 19.20 -11.32
N GLU A 132 -18.57 19.67 -10.19
CA GLU A 132 -17.93 18.83 -9.18
C GLU A 132 -18.93 17.86 -8.51
N ALA A 133 -20.15 18.30 -8.22
CA ALA A 133 -21.21 17.44 -7.70
C ALA A 133 -21.55 16.31 -8.68
N LYS A 134 -21.75 16.63 -9.97
CA LYS A 134 -21.98 15.63 -11.02
C LYS A 134 -20.83 14.63 -11.12
N ARG A 135 -19.60 15.13 -11.12
CA ARG A 135 -18.40 14.28 -11.18
C ARG A 135 -18.30 13.35 -9.97
N ARG A 136 -18.65 13.84 -8.78
CA ARG A 136 -18.68 13.02 -7.56
C ARG A 136 -19.75 11.93 -7.62
N GLU A 137 -20.94 12.24 -8.15
CA GLU A 137 -22.00 11.26 -8.36
C GLU A 137 -21.60 10.18 -9.39
N GLU A 138 -20.94 10.55 -10.48
CA GLU A 138 -20.43 9.60 -11.48
C GLU A 138 -19.39 8.65 -10.89
N LEU A 139 -18.46 9.17 -10.09
CA LEU A 139 -17.45 8.35 -9.40
C LEU A 139 -18.09 7.38 -8.40
N LEU A 140 -19.11 7.82 -7.64
CA LEU A 140 -19.85 6.95 -6.74
C LEU A 140 -20.61 5.85 -7.47
N LYS A 141 -21.19 6.14 -8.64
CA LYS A 141 -21.85 5.15 -9.50
C LYS A 141 -20.87 4.12 -10.06
N GLN A 142 -19.66 4.52 -10.42
CA GLN A 142 -18.60 3.60 -10.87
C GLN A 142 -18.08 2.73 -9.73
N ALA A 143 -17.90 3.29 -8.53
CA ALA A 143 -17.45 2.54 -7.35
C ALA A 143 -18.50 1.54 -6.83
N GLY A 144 -19.78 1.77 -7.11
CA GLY A 144 -20.90 0.89 -6.73
C GLY A 144 -21.23 -0.23 -7.73
N GLN A 145 -20.58 -0.30 -8.89
CA GLN A 145 -20.78 -1.41 -9.83
C GLN A 145 -19.86 -2.58 -9.46
N PRO A 146 -20.40 -3.77 -9.09
CA PRO A 146 -19.58 -4.95 -8.92
C PRO A 146 -18.93 -5.28 -10.27
N THR A 147 -17.62 -5.45 -10.28
CA THR A 147 -16.81 -5.88 -11.42
C THR A 147 -17.23 -7.29 -11.87
N THR A 148 -18.31 -7.39 -12.65
CA THR A 148 -18.59 -8.56 -13.48
C THR A 148 -17.69 -8.49 -14.71
N GLN A 149 -16.42 -8.84 -14.54
CA GLN A 149 -15.51 -9.12 -15.66
C GLN A 149 -15.08 -10.60 -15.59
N GLY A 150 -15.79 -11.39 -16.39
CA GLY A 150 -15.31 -12.54 -17.17
C GLY A 150 -14.28 -13.49 -16.57
N SER A 151 -14.75 -14.57 -15.93
CA SER A 151 -14.09 -15.87 -15.99
C SER A 151 -14.80 -16.71 -17.05
N GLY A 152 -14.16 -16.87 -18.19
CA GLY A 152 -14.68 -17.66 -19.29
C GLY A 152 -13.63 -17.92 -20.34
N GLN A 153 -12.57 -18.65 -19.96
CA GLN A 153 -11.89 -19.69 -20.74
C GLN A 153 -11.24 -20.68 -19.77
#